data_AF-A0A9P9BKM2-F1
#
_entry.id   AF-A0A9P9BKM2-F1
#
_cell.length_a   1.000
_cell.length_b   1.000
_cell.length_c   1.000
_cell.angle_alpha   90.00
_cell.angle_beta   90.00
_cell.angle_gamma   90.00
#
_symmetry.space_group_name_H-M   'P 1'
#
loop_
_entity.id
_entity.type
_entity.pdbx_description
1 polymer ?
#
loop_
_entity_poly.entity_id
_entity_poly.type
_entity_poly.pdbx_seq_one_letter_code
_entity_poly.pdbx_strand_id
1 'polypeptide(L)'
;MRPGTLARLPGPPELTVDPDCAICHLPPNANCGCEANAMVAAVKEAESRVMKPEYRKVREWARHRAQDYVLQYFGLLSERRKQDYRARVAELTDNARRYYGALPHPSDMRAAHEQLRRGINEDWKASVTRYPEVLDYFFSLVKVRYPSDSDPRVRDPPLSAMNGIVRRSGR
;
A
#
# COMPACT_ATOMS: atom_id res chain seq x y z
N MET A 1 54.71 -59.98 -15.71
CA MET A 1 54.54 -58.62 -15.14
C MET A 1 53.07 -58.42 -14.81
N ARG A 2 52.70 -58.33 -13.53
CA ARG A 2 51.33 -58.07 -13.08
C ARG A 2 51.28 -56.65 -12.50
N PRO A 3 50.38 -55.77 -12.94
CA PRO A 3 50.16 -54.50 -12.27
C PRO A 3 49.28 -54.73 -11.04
N GLY A 4 49.75 -54.27 -9.88
CA GLY A 4 49.02 -54.34 -8.62
C GLY A 4 47.88 -53.32 -8.59
N THR A 5 46.68 -53.80 -8.28
CA THR A 5 45.49 -52.98 -8.01
C THR A 5 45.67 -52.29 -6.67
N LEU A 6 45.84 -50.96 -6.67
CA LEU A 6 45.79 -50.18 -5.43
C LEU A 6 44.34 -50.16 -4.91
N ALA A 7 44.11 -50.84 -3.80
CA ALA A 7 42.85 -50.77 -3.08
C ALA A 7 42.66 -49.35 -2.53
N ARG A 8 41.56 -48.69 -2.94
CA ARG A 8 41.14 -47.40 -2.41
C ARG A 8 40.68 -47.62 -0.96
N LEU A 9 41.40 -47.04 0.00
CA LEU A 9 40.98 -47.04 1.40
C LEU A 9 39.64 -46.30 1.56
N PRO A 10 38.72 -46.77 2.41
CA PRO A 10 37.50 -46.03 2.73
C PRO A 10 37.88 -44.70 3.39
N GLY A 11 37.32 -43.60 2.87
CA GLY A 11 37.44 -42.28 3.50
C GLY A 11 36.83 -42.29 4.91
N PRO A 12 37.26 -41.37 5.79
CA PRO A 12 36.72 -41.28 7.15
C PRO A 12 35.20 -41.12 7.12
N PRO A 13 34.47 -41.71 8.08
CA PRO A 13 33.02 -41.56 8.17
C PRO A 13 32.68 -40.08 8.28
N GLU A 14 31.79 -39.64 7.39
CA GLU A 14 31.27 -38.27 7.36
C GLU A 14 30.58 -37.99 8.70
N LEU A 15 31.25 -37.22 9.56
CA LEU A 15 30.78 -36.81 10.88
C LEU A 15 29.59 -35.84 10.73
N THR A 16 28.43 -36.39 10.42
CA THR A 16 27.15 -35.69 10.44
C THR A 16 26.66 -35.69 11.89
N VAL A 17 27.04 -34.63 12.62
CA VAL A 17 26.55 -34.37 13.98
C VAL A 17 25.48 -33.28 13.87
N ASP A 18 24.23 -33.64 14.13
CA ASP A 18 23.15 -32.67 14.22
C ASP A 18 23.31 -31.82 15.50
N PRO A 19 23.17 -30.49 15.41
CA PRO A 19 23.31 -29.63 16.59
C PRO A 19 22.09 -29.76 17.51
N ASP A 20 22.33 -29.65 18.81
CA ASP A 20 21.26 -29.37 19.78
C ASP A 20 20.62 -28.00 19.48
N CYS A 21 19.38 -27.81 19.92
CA CYS A 21 18.69 -26.54 19.73
C CYS A 21 19.51 -25.35 20.27
N ALA A 22 19.74 -24.32 19.45
CA ALA A 22 20.55 -23.16 19.83
C ALA A 22 19.94 -22.29 20.94
N ILE A 23 18.68 -22.53 21.32
CA ILE A 23 17.93 -21.75 22.30
C ILE A 23 17.72 -22.53 23.60
N CYS A 24 17.31 -23.80 23.54
CA CYS A 24 17.01 -24.62 24.72
C CYS A 24 17.94 -25.81 24.94
N HIS A 25 18.88 -26.05 24.01
CA HIS A 25 19.91 -27.09 24.08
C HIS A 25 19.37 -28.53 24.16
N LEU A 26 18.10 -28.74 23.79
CA LEU A 26 17.55 -30.08 23.66
C LEU A 26 18.06 -30.76 22.38
N PRO A 27 18.22 -32.09 22.39
CA PRO A 27 18.70 -32.84 21.24
C PRO A 27 17.70 -32.79 20.06
N PRO A 28 18.16 -33.06 18.83
CA PRO A 28 17.33 -32.97 17.61
C PRO A 28 16.02 -33.77 17.68
N ASN A 29 16.06 -34.93 18.34
CA ASN A 29 14.90 -35.81 18.50
C ASN A 29 13.84 -35.29 19.49
N ALA A 30 14.15 -34.27 20.29
CA ALA A 30 13.18 -33.64 21.18
C ALA A 30 12.14 -32.78 20.44
N ASN A 31 12.41 -32.45 19.16
CA ASN A 31 11.49 -31.75 18.25
C ASN A 31 10.90 -30.45 18.86
N CYS A 32 11.74 -29.65 19.52
CA CYS A 32 11.32 -28.38 20.09
C CYS A 32 11.14 -27.32 18.99
N GLY A 33 10.13 -26.45 19.11
CA GLY A 33 9.84 -25.40 18.11
C GLY A 33 10.61 -24.09 18.30
N CYS A 34 11.62 -24.04 19.17
CA CYS A 34 12.22 -22.78 19.63
C CYS A 34 12.85 -21.95 18.49
N GLU A 35 13.70 -22.54 17.66
CA GLU A 35 14.40 -21.83 16.57
C GLU A 35 13.44 -21.35 15.48
N ALA A 36 12.46 -22.19 15.12
CA ALA A 36 11.41 -21.83 14.18
C ALA A 36 10.58 -20.65 14.70
N ASN A 37 10.19 -20.67 15.98
CA ASN A 37 9.45 -19.58 16.60
C ASN A 37 10.29 -18.29 16.69
N ALA A 38 11.58 -18.41 16.98
CA ALA A 38 12.50 -17.27 16.99
C ALA A 38 12.63 -16.64 15.59
N MET A 39 12.71 -17.45 14.54
CA MET A 39 12.70 -16.96 13.15
C MET A 39 11.39 -16.23 12.82
N VAL A 40 10.24 -16.80 13.18
CA VAL A 40 8.93 -16.16 12.97
C VAL A 40 8.85 -14.82 13.71
N ALA A 41 9.36 -14.74 14.94
CA ALA A 41 9.40 -13.49 15.71
C ALA A 41 10.32 -12.45 15.05
N ALA A 42 11.51 -12.86 14.61
CA ALA A 42 12.48 -11.99 13.94
C ALA A 42 11.93 -11.41 12.62
N VAL A 43 11.20 -12.23 11.83
CA VAL A 43 10.51 -11.76 10.62
C VAL A 43 9.49 -10.67 10.97
N LYS A 44 8.61 -10.92 11.95
CA LYS A 44 7.60 -9.93 12.38
C LYS A 44 8.23 -8.61 12.84
N GLU A 45 9.36 -8.68 13.55
CA GLU A 45 10.08 -7.49 13.99
C GLU A 45 10.67 -6.73 12.80
N ALA A 46 11.31 -7.44 11.86
CA ALA A 46 11.88 -6.85 10.65
C ALA A 46 10.79 -6.20 9.78
N GLU A 47 9.65 -6.86 9.56
CA GLU A 47 8.49 -6.31 8.86
C GLU A 47 7.96 -5.05 9.56
N SER A 48 7.87 -5.09 10.90
CA SER A 48 7.41 -3.94 11.67
C SER A 48 8.32 -2.73 11.50
N ARG A 49 9.64 -2.94 11.47
CA ARG A 49 10.63 -1.87 11.34
C ARG A 49 10.74 -1.34 9.91
N VAL A 50 10.69 -2.23 8.92
CA VAL A 50 10.98 -1.89 7.51
C VAL A 50 9.71 -1.67 6.71
N MET A 51 8.73 -2.57 6.78
CA MET A 51 7.55 -2.55 5.89
C MET A 51 6.44 -1.62 6.38
N LYS A 52 6.19 -1.54 7.71
CA LYS A 52 5.10 -0.68 8.23
C LYS A 52 5.25 0.80 7.85
N PRO A 53 6.44 1.43 7.93
CA PRO A 53 6.61 2.82 7.48
C PRO A 53 6.33 3.00 6.00
N GLU A 54 6.76 2.06 5.15
CA GLU A 54 6.50 2.11 3.71
C GLU A 54 5.02 1.95 3.39
N TYR A 55 4.32 1.00 4.03
CA TYR A 55 2.88 0.86 3.89
C TYR A 55 2.12 2.13 4.31
N ARG A 56 2.59 2.80 5.38
CA ARG A 56 2.01 4.08 5.81
C ARG A 56 2.16 5.15 4.74
N LYS A 57 3.34 5.28 4.11
CA LYS A 57 3.57 6.23 3.01
C LYS A 57 2.65 5.95 1.82
N VAL A 58 2.53 4.68 1.43
CA VAL A 58 1.62 4.25 0.35
C VAL A 58 0.18 4.64 0.66
N ARG A 59 -0.30 4.34 1.86
CA ARG A 59 -1.66 4.70 2.30
C ARG A 59 -1.90 6.20 2.31
N GLU A 60 -0.95 6.98 2.81
CA GLU A 60 -1.05 8.45 2.83
C GLU A 60 -1.08 9.04 1.42
N TRP A 61 -0.23 8.54 0.53
CA TRP A 61 -0.22 8.93 -0.88
C TRP A 61 -1.53 8.58 -1.59
N ALA A 62 -2.01 7.34 -1.47
CA ALA A 62 -3.24 6.90 -2.14
C ALA A 62 -4.46 7.67 -1.63
N ARG A 63 -4.55 7.89 -0.30
CA ARG A 63 -5.61 8.72 0.31
C ARG A 63 -5.61 10.14 -0.25
N HIS A 64 -4.45 10.79 -0.33
CA HIS A 64 -4.34 12.15 -0.83
C HIS A 64 -4.79 12.24 -2.30
N ARG A 65 -4.31 11.33 -3.15
CA ARG A 65 -4.71 11.28 -4.56
C ARG A 65 -6.19 10.99 -4.76
N ALA A 66 -6.77 10.09 -3.97
CA ALA A 66 -8.19 9.80 -4.01
C ALA A 66 -9.02 11.03 -3.60
N GLN A 67 -8.63 11.71 -2.53
CA GLN A 67 -9.28 12.93 -2.06
C GLN A 67 -9.24 14.03 -3.13
N ASP A 68 -8.07 14.30 -3.71
CA ASP A 68 -7.92 15.32 -4.76
C ASP A 68 -8.84 15.02 -5.95
N TYR A 69 -8.85 13.76 -6.41
CA TYR A 69 -9.68 13.33 -7.53
C TYR A 69 -11.18 13.52 -7.26
N VAL A 70 -11.66 13.08 -6.08
CA VAL A 70 -13.07 13.19 -5.69
C VAL A 70 -13.48 14.66 -5.55
N LEU A 71 -12.63 15.50 -4.95
CA LEU A 71 -12.90 16.93 -4.80
C LEU A 71 -12.93 17.66 -6.14
N GLN A 72 -12.01 17.34 -7.06
CA GLN A 72 -12.02 17.90 -8.41
C GLN A 72 -13.29 17.51 -9.16
N TYR A 73 -13.67 16.23 -9.10
CA TYR A 73 -14.90 15.74 -9.72
C TYR A 73 -16.15 16.43 -9.16
N PHE A 74 -16.26 16.54 -7.84
CA PHE A 74 -17.35 17.29 -7.20
C PHE A 74 -17.34 18.77 -7.59
N GLY A 75 -16.17 19.38 -7.71
CA GLY A 75 -16.01 20.76 -8.17
C GLY A 75 -16.72 21.01 -9.49
N LEU A 76 -16.52 20.12 -10.48
CA LEU A 76 -17.17 20.20 -11.79
C LEU A 76 -18.70 20.12 -11.69
N LEU A 77 -19.22 19.18 -10.90
CA LEU A 77 -20.66 19.00 -10.72
C LEU A 77 -21.29 20.21 -10.01
N SER A 78 -20.68 20.64 -8.91
CA SER A 78 -21.19 21.76 -8.12
C SER A 78 -21.16 23.08 -8.90
N GLU A 79 -20.17 23.29 -9.78
CA GLU A 79 -20.13 24.49 -10.62
C GLU A 79 -21.26 24.49 -11.65
N ARG A 80 -21.56 23.34 -12.27
CA ARG A 80 -22.73 23.20 -13.15
C ARG A 80 -24.02 23.55 -12.41
N ARG A 81 -24.23 23.03 -11.20
CA ARG A 81 -25.41 23.36 -10.38
C ARG A 81 -25.52 24.85 -10.06
N LYS A 82 -24.39 25.51 -9.77
CA LYS A 82 -24.36 26.95 -9.52
C LYS A 82 -24.72 27.76 -10.77
N GLN A 83 -24.29 27.32 -11.94
CA GLN A 83 -24.65 27.95 -13.22
C GLN A 83 -26.16 27.81 -13.49
N ASP A 84 -26.72 26.62 -13.31
CA ASP A 84 -28.17 26.38 -13.46
C ASP A 84 -28.99 27.26 -12.49
N TYR A 85 -28.53 27.37 -11.24
CA TYR A 85 -29.16 28.26 -10.25
C TYR A 85 -29.10 29.74 -10.67
N ARG A 86 -27.95 30.22 -11.15
CA ARG A 86 -27.80 31.61 -11.64
C ARG A 86 -28.78 31.88 -12.78
N ALA A 87 -28.90 30.96 -13.74
CA ALA A 87 -29.84 31.06 -14.86
C ALA A 87 -31.29 31.10 -14.36
N ARG A 88 -31.66 30.22 -13.42
CA ARG A 88 -33.00 30.18 -12.83
C ARG A 88 -33.36 31.48 -12.10
N VAL A 89 -32.44 32.04 -11.31
CA VAL A 89 -32.65 33.31 -10.61
C VAL A 89 -32.82 34.45 -11.62
N ALA A 90 -32.04 34.46 -12.71
CA ALA A 90 -32.18 35.47 -13.76
C ALA A 90 -33.56 35.40 -14.43
N GLU A 91 -34.05 34.18 -14.74
CA GLU A 91 -35.38 33.95 -15.29
C GLU A 91 -36.49 34.44 -14.36
N LEU A 92 -36.43 34.09 -13.06
CA LEU A 92 -37.39 34.54 -12.05
C LEU A 92 -37.42 36.08 -11.95
N THR A 93 -36.24 36.70 -12.01
CA THR A 93 -36.08 38.17 -11.95
C THR A 93 -36.68 38.85 -13.17
N ASP A 94 -36.40 38.33 -14.36
CA ASP A 94 -36.92 38.86 -15.61
C ASP A 94 -38.45 38.70 -15.69
N ASN A 95 -39.00 37.54 -15.29
CA ASN A 95 -40.44 37.31 -15.23
C ASN A 95 -41.14 38.29 -14.27
N ALA A 96 -40.62 38.41 -13.04
CA ALA A 96 -41.18 39.31 -12.03
C ALA A 96 -41.21 40.76 -12.50
N ARG A 97 -40.13 41.19 -13.17
CA ARG A 97 -40.02 42.54 -13.73
C ARG A 97 -40.99 42.77 -14.89
N ARG A 98 -41.12 41.81 -15.82
CA ARG A 98 -41.95 41.96 -17.03
C ARG A 98 -43.45 41.99 -16.73
N TYR A 99 -43.93 41.11 -15.86
CA TYR A 99 -45.37 40.95 -15.64
C TYR A 99 -45.89 41.73 -14.45
N TYR A 100 -45.07 41.92 -13.42
CA TYR A 100 -45.51 42.52 -12.16
C TYR A 100 -44.77 43.83 -11.81
N GLY A 101 -43.77 44.24 -12.61
CA GLY A 101 -42.96 45.42 -12.33
C GLY A 101 -42.21 45.34 -10.98
N ALA A 102 -42.01 44.13 -10.47
CA ALA A 102 -41.57 43.87 -9.09
C ALA A 102 -40.35 42.96 -9.05
N LEU A 103 -39.79 42.78 -7.85
CA LEU A 103 -38.77 41.77 -7.58
C LEU A 103 -39.39 40.37 -7.49
N PRO A 104 -38.60 39.28 -7.68
CA PRO A 104 -39.06 37.92 -7.47
C PRO A 104 -39.70 37.73 -6.10
N HIS A 105 -40.76 36.92 -6.03
CA HIS A 105 -41.39 36.61 -4.75
C HIS A 105 -40.42 35.82 -3.84
N PRO A 106 -40.35 36.12 -2.53
CA PRO A 106 -39.42 35.45 -1.63
C PRO A 106 -39.56 33.92 -1.59
N SER A 107 -40.78 33.38 -1.80
CA SER A 107 -40.96 31.92 -1.86
C SER A 107 -40.20 31.28 -3.01
N ASP A 108 -40.15 31.94 -4.17
CA ASP A 108 -39.57 31.38 -5.39
C ASP A 108 -38.04 31.37 -5.28
N MET A 109 -37.49 32.41 -4.68
CA MET A 109 -36.07 32.49 -4.35
C MET A 109 -35.66 31.41 -3.35
N ARG A 110 -36.46 31.19 -2.30
CA ARG A 110 -36.21 30.09 -1.34
C ARG A 110 -36.29 28.73 -2.03
N ALA A 111 -37.30 28.49 -2.87
CA ALA A 111 -37.46 27.23 -3.59
C ALA A 111 -36.27 26.95 -4.52
N ALA A 112 -35.80 27.96 -5.26
CA ALA A 112 -34.61 27.85 -6.11
C ALA A 112 -33.35 27.53 -5.29
N HIS A 113 -33.19 28.15 -4.12
CA HIS A 113 -32.07 27.90 -3.23
C HIS A 113 -32.10 26.48 -2.63
N GLU A 114 -33.27 26.02 -2.19
CA GLU A 114 -33.47 24.65 -1.70
C GLU A 114 -33.19 23.60 -2.77
N GLN A 115 -33.60 23.86 -4.02
CA GLN A 115 -33.28 23.00 -5.15
C GLN A 115 -31.77 22.92 -5.41
N LEU A 116 -31.07 24.05 -5.42
CA LEU A 116 -29.61 24.07 -5.52
C LEU A 116 -28.96 23.25 -4.41
N ARG A 117 -29.39 23.46 -3.16
CA ARG A 117 -28.84 22.76 -1.99
C ARG A 117 -29.04 21.26 -2.09
N ARG A 118 -30.24 20.79 -2.48
CA ARG A 118 -30.51 19.37 -2.71
C ARG A 118 -29.60 18.78 -3.79
N GLY A 119 -29.48 19.45 -4.93
CA GLY A 119 -28.61 18.99 -6.02
C GLY A 119 -27.13 18.91 -5.61
N ILE A 120 -26.62 19.92 -4.91
CA ILE A 120 -25.24 19.89 -4.38
C ILE A 120 -25.04 18.72 -3.41
N ASN A 121 -26.01 18.47 -2.51
CA ASN A 121 -25.92 17.35 -1.57
C ASN A 121 -25.92 15.99 -2.27
N GLU A 122 -26.73 15.83 -3.32
CA GLU A 122 -26.77 14.61 -4.14
C GLU A 122 -25.45 14.39 -4.88
N ASP A 123 -24.92 15.44 -5.51
CA ASP A 123 -23.64 15.39 -6.24
C ASP A 123 -22.47 15.10 -5.28
N TRP A 124 -22.51 15.64 -4.06
CA TRP A 124 -21.53 15.32 -3.02
C TRP A 124 -21.61 13.85 -2.59
N LYS A 125 -22.81 13.35 -2.31
CA LYS A 125 -23.04 11.95 -1.96
C LYS A 125 -22.50 11.03 -3.06
N ALA A 126 -22.86 11.30 -4.31
CA ALA A 126 -22.40 10.53 -5.46
C ALA A 126 -20.87 10.56 -5.61
N SER A 127 -20.22 11.70 -5.30
CA SER A 127 -18.76 11.83 -5.37
C SER A 127 -18.07 11.01 -4.27
N VAL A 128 -18.55 11.07 -3.04
CA VAL A 128 -17.98 10.34 -1.88
C VAL A 128 -18.19 8.83 -2.00
N THR A 129 -19.31 8.38 -2.56
CA THR A 129 -19.55 6.93 -2.75
C THR A 129 -18.53 6.27 -3.67
N ARG A 130 -17.78 7.04 -4.48
CA ARG A 130 -16.72 6.54 -5.38
C ARG A 130 -15.37 6.29 -4.71
N TYR A 131 -15.22 6.60 -3.42
CA TYR A 131 -13.94 6.41 -2.74
C TYR A 131 -13.36 4.99 -2.86
N PRO A 132 -14.15 3.90 -2.72
CA PRO A 132 -13.62 2.55 -2.83
C PRO A 132 -12.91 2.29 -4.17
N GLU A 133 -13.57 2.54 -5.30
CA GLU A 133 -13.02 2.26 -6.62
C GLU A 133 -11.83 3.19 -6.95
N VAL A 134 -11.89 4.44 -6.51
CA VAL A 134 -10.80 5.41 -6.70
C VAL A 134 -9.58 5.00 -5.87
N LEU A 135 -9.77 4.55 -4.63
CA LEU A 135 -8.70 4.04 -3.79
C LEU A 135 -8.09 2.79 -4.40
N ASP A 136 -8.89 1.82 -4.84
CA ASP A 136 -8.42 0.60 -5.50
C ASP A 136 -7.54 0.91 -6.71
N TYR A 137 -7.96 1.86 -7.55
CA TYR A 137 -7.14 2.33 -8.66
C TYR A 137 -5.79 2.86 -8.20
N PHE A 138 -5.75 3.79 -7.24
CA PHE A 138 -4.48 4.36 -6.79
C PHE A 138 -3.58 3.32 -6.11
N PHE A 139 -4.13 2.43 -5.28
CA PHE A 139 -3.36 1.32 -4.71
C PHE A 139 -2.79 0.39 -5.79
N SER A 140 -3.52 0.14 -6.89
CA SER A 140 -3.03 -0.71 -8.00
C SER A 140 -1.82 -0.12 -8.75
N LEU A 141 -1.59 1.19 -8.65
CA LEU A 141 -0.43 1.84 -9.27
C LEU A 141 0.88 1.58 -8.51
N VAL A 142 0.78 1.14 -7.26
CA VAL A 142 1.94 0.89 -6.40
C VAL A 142 2.58 -0.44 -6.80
N LYS A 143 3.85 -0.40 -7.21
CA LYS A 143 4.61 -1.58 -7.63
C LYS A 143 5.75 -1.84 -6.66
N VAL A 144 5.81 -3.04 -6.11
CA VAL A 144 6.96 -3.54 -5.35
C VAL A 144 7.89 -4.28 -6.32
N ARG A 145 9.19 -3.98 -6.25
CA ARG A 145 10.22 -4.66 -7.02
C ARG A 145 11.23 -5.27 -6.07
N TYR A 146 11.61 -6.52 -6.35
CA TYR A 146 12.62 -7.24 -5.59
C TYR A 146 13.92 -7.28 -6.39
N PRO A 147 15.09 -7.16 -5.75
CA PRO A 147 16.36 -7.47 -6.38
C PRO A 147 16.37 -8.94 -6.85
N SER A 148 17.14 -9.24 -7.89
CA SER A 148 17.37 -10.63 -8.30
C SER A 148 18.36 -11.34 -7.37
N ASP A 149 18.34 -12.66 -7.34
CA ASP A 149 19.29 -13.48 -6.56
C ASP A 149 20.76 -13.29 -7.00
N SER A 150 20.98 -12.69 -8.17
CA SER A 150 22.30 -12.35 -8.69
C SER A 150 22.80 -10.97 -8.23
N ASP A 151 21.95 -10.14 -7.62
CA ASP A 151 22.33 -8.80 -7.15
C ASP A 151 23.41 -8.91 -6.06
N PRO A 152 24.55 -8.19 -6.17
CA PRO A 152 25.61 -8.23 -5.17
C PRO A 152 25.13 -7.93 -3.74
N ARG A 153 24.09 -7.10 -3.59
CA ARG A 153 23.51 -6.77 -2.27
C ARG A 153 22.75 -7.94 -1.63
N VAL A 154 22.29 -8.89 -2.44
CA VAL A 154 21.64 -10.12 -1.99
C VAL A 154 22.69 -11.19 -1.72
N ARG A 155 23.72 -11.29 -2.57
CA ARG A 155 24.78 -12.31 -2.45
C ARG A 155 25.79 -12.04 -1.34
N ASP A 156 26.18 -10.78 -1.16
CA ASP A 156 27.17 -10.35 -0.18
C ASP A 156 26.60 -9.22 0.68
N PRO A 157 25.59 -9.51 1.52
CA PRO A 157 25.02 -8.50 2.40
C PRO A 157 26.08 -8.11 3.45
N PRO A 158 26.19 -6.82 3.82
CA PRO A 158 27.17 -6.34 4.81
C PRO A 158 26.75 -6.70 6.24
N LEU A 159 26.50 -7.99 6.50
CA LEU A 159 26.18 -8.56 7.79
C LEU A 159 27.45 -9.24 8.30
N SER A 160 27.97 -8.75 9.43
CA SER A 160 29.33 -8.98 9.95
C SER A 160 29.78 -10.45 10.11
N ALA A 161 28.91 -11.44 9.93
CA ALA A 161 29.24 -12.86 10.06
C ALA A 161 29.95 -13.46 8.82
N MET A 162 29.63 -13.03 7.59
CA MET A 162 30.21 -13.61 6.36
C MET A 162 31.49 -12.93 5.89
N ASN A 163 31.65 -11.63 6.19
CA ASN A 163 32.84 -10.85 5.81
C ASN A 163 34.15 -11.35 6.46
N GLY A 164 34.06 -12.05 7.60
CA GLY A 164 35.20 -12.66 8.27
C GLY A 164 35.65 -14.00 7.66
N ILE A 165 34.73 -14.73 7.01
CA ILE A 165 34.99 -16.06 6.42
C ILE A 165 35.66 -15.92 5.05
N VAL A 166 35.17 -15.00 4.21
CA VAL A 166 35.72 -14.72 2.87
C VAL A 166 37.19 -14.28 2.94
N ARG A 167 37.59 -13.52 3.97
CA ARG A 167 38.98 -13.09 4.16
C ARG A 167 39.96 -14.21 4.54
N ARG A 168 39.48 -15.35 5.06
CA ARG A 168 40.33 -16.49 5.45
C ARG A 168 40.59 -17.49 4.32
N SER A 169 39.74 -17.54 3.30
CA SER A 169 39.91 -18.45 2.14
C SER A 169 40.90 -17.94 1.08
N GLY A 170 41.34 -16.67 1.18
CA GLY A 170 42.30 -16.06 0.25
C GLY A 170 43.74 -15.95 0.78
N ARG A 171 44.14 -16.77 1.76
CA ARG A 171 45.51 -16.85 2.29
C ARG A 171 46.10 -18.23 2.12
#